data_AF-A0A257UCV4-F1
#
_entry.id   AF-A0A257UCV4-F1
#
_cell.length_a   1.000
_cell.length_b   1.000
_cell.length_c   1.000
_cell.angle_alpha   90.00
_cell.angle_beta   90.00
_cell.angle_gamma   90.00
#
_symmetry.space_group_name_H-M   'P 1'
#
loop_
_entity.id
_entity.type
_entity.pdbx_description
1 polymer ?
#
loop_
_entity_poly.entity_id
_entity_poly.type
_entity_poly.pdbx_seq_one_letter_code
_entity_poly.pdbx_strand_id
1 'polypeptide(L)'
;MGRGLIQLTGRANYERFADWANDQSILSTPEIVAEPEYAVLSAIYFWTVNNLNAYADAQDIQGSTRRINGRQMLGLEERTRYYNSLIGSM
;
A
#
# COMPACT_ATOMS: atom_id res chain seq x y z
N MET A 1 -0.14 -5.43 -14.10
CA MET A 1 -1.14 -4.38 -13.84
C MET A 1 -1.24 -4.15 -12.34
N GLY A 2 -1.47 -2.91 -11.91
CA GLY A 2 -1.72 -2.55 -10.51
C GLY A 2 -3.21 -2.65 -10.19
N ARG A 3 -3.58 -3.05 -8.97
CA ARG A 3 -4.98 -3.14 -8.51
C ARG A 3 -5.13 -2.66 -7.07
N GLY A 4 -6.35 -2.32 -6.68
CA GLY A 4 -6.68 -1.87 -5.33
C GLY A 4 -6.12 -0.49 -4.96
N LEU A 5 -6.26 -0.13 -3.68
CA LEU A 5 -5.98 1.21 -3.17
C LEU A 5 -4.48 1.58 -3.22
N ILE A 6 -3.59 0.60 -3.07
CA ILE A 6 -2.13 0.81 -3.09
C ILE A 6 -1.50 0.48 -4.45
N GLN A 7 -2.31 0.17 -5.47
CA GLN A 7 -1.83 -0.31 -6.77
C GLN A 7 -0.86 -1.50 -6.61
N LEU A 8 -1.33 -2.59 -6.00
CA LEU A 8 -0.54 -3.79 -5.80
C LEU A 8 -0.08 -4.35 -7.15
N THR A 9 1.23 -4.44 -7.34
CA THR A 9 1.87 -4.86 -8.59
C THR A 9 2.88 -6.00 -8.37
N GLY A 10 3.11 -6.77 -9.44
CA GLY A 10 4.13 -7.82 -9.51
C GLY A 10 3.66 -9.16 -8.96
N ARG A 11 3.90 -10.24 -9.71
CA ARG A 11 3.46 -11.60 -9.37
C ARG A 11 3.91 -12.04 -7.98
N ALA A 12 5.19 -11.82 -7.64
CA ALA A 12 5.73 -12.18 -6.33
C ALA A 12 5.03 -11.47 -5.16
N ASN A 13 4.47 -10.27 -5.39
CA ASN A 13 3.73 -9.54 -4.37
C ASN A 13 2.31 -10.10 -4.20
N TYR A 14 1.68 -10.55 -5.28
CA TYR A 14 0.41 -11.27 -5.22
C TYR A 14 0.57 -12.63 -4.53
N GLU A 15 1.65 -13.36 -4.78
CA GLU A 15 1.94 -14.64 -4.10
C GLU A 15 2.06 -14.44 -2.59
N ARG A 16 2.86 -13.47 -2.16
CA ARG A 16 2.99 -13.12 -0.73
C ARG A 16 1.69 -12.61 -0.11
N PHE A 17 0.90 -11.86 -0.88
CA PHE A 17 -0.40 -11.39 -0.42
C PHE A 17 -1.38 -12.55 -0.24
N ALA A 18 -1.45 -13.48 -1.21
CA ALA A 18 -2.28 -14.68 -1.15
C ALA A 18 -1.91 -15.54 0.07
N ASP A 19 -0.61 -15.71 0.33
CA ASP A 19 -0.13 -16.45 1.50
C ASP A 19 -0.48 -15.74 2.81
N TRP A 20 -0.30 -14.41 2.88
CA TRP A 20 -0.62 -13.61 4.06
C TRP A 20 -2.13 -13.59 4.36
N ALA A 21 -2.95 -13.50 3.32
CA ALA A 21 -4.41 -13.54 3.43
C ALA A 21 -4.95 -14.98 3.62
N ASN A 22 -4.09 -16.00 3.45
CA ASN A 22 -4.48 -17.40 3.38
C ASN A 22 -5.60 -17.65 2.36
N ASP A 23 -5.47 -17.04 1.19
CA ASP A 23 -6.45 -17.15 0.10
C ASP A 23 -5.76 -17.18 -1.27
N GLN A 24 -5.77 -18.36 -1.88
CA GLN A 24 -5.17 -18.60 -3.20
C GLN A 24 -6.03 -18.09 -4.36
N SER A 25 -7.29 -17.69 -4.10
CA SER A 25 -8.17 -17.09 -5.11
C SER A 25 -7.58 -15.81 -5.70
N ILE A 26 -6.75 -15.10 -4.91
CA ILE A 26 -5.97 -13.91 -5.31
C ILE A 26 -5.04 -14.22 -6.50
N LEU A 27 -4.55 -15.45 -6.63
CA LEU A 27 -3.67 -15.86 -7.73
C LEU A 27 -4.44 -16.39 -8.93
N SER A 28 -5.52 -17.13 -8.71
CA SER A 28 -6.36 -17.65 -9.80
C SER A 28 -7.25 -16.58 -10.43
N THR A 29 -7.61 -15.55 -9.68
CA THR A 29 -8.52 -14.46 -10.10
C THR A 29 -8.03 -13.13 -9.57
N PRO A 30 -6.88 -12.61 -10.05
CA PRO A 30 -6.26 -11.41 -9.52
C PRO A 30 -7.14 -10.15 -9.63
N GLU A 31 -8.18 -10.16 -10.47
CA GLU A 31 -9.19 -9.11 -10.60
C GLU A 31 -9.91 -8.82 -9.29
N ILE A 32 -10.07 -9.82 -8.41
CA ILE A 32 -10.74 -9.62 -7.11
C ILE A 32 -10.04 -8.56 -6.26
N VAL A 33 -8.74 -8.32 -6.46
CA VAL A 33 -7.97 -7.27 -5.75
C VAL A 33 -8.45 -5.85 -6.07
N ALA A 34 -9.25 -5.67 -7.14
CA ALA A 34 -9.93 -4.42 -7.43
C ALA A 34 -11.27 -4.26 -6.69
N GLU A 35 -11.84 -5.35 -6.15
CA GLU A 35 -13.09 -5.32 -5.40
C GLU A 35 -12.88 -4.70 -4.00
N PRO A 36 -13.89 -4.02 -3.42
CA PRO A 36 -13.71 -3.22 -2.20
C PRO A 36 -13.04 -3.96 -1.04
N GLU A 37 -13.41 -5.22 -0.79
CA GLU A 37 -12.85 -6.05 0.28
C GLU A 37 -11.35 -6.29 0.10
N TYR A 38 -10.95 -6.84 -1.05
CA TYR A 38 -9.53 -7.13 -1.32
C TYR A 38 -8.71 -5.87 -1.62
N ALA A 39 -9.34 -4.80 -2.10
CA ALA A 39 -8.69 -3.51 -2.29
C ALA A 39 -8.23 -2.92 -0.94
N VAL A 40 -9.05 -3.05 0.11
CA VAL A 40 -8.68 -2.68 1.47
C VAL A 40 -7.69 -3.69 2.06
N LEU A 41 -7.95 -4.99 1.93
CA LEU A 41 -7.10 -6.04 2.50
C LEU A 41 -5.67 -6.00 1.94
N SER A 42 -5.52 -5.79 0.62
CA SER A 42 -4.21 -5.63 -0.03
C SER A 42 -3.46 -4.38 0.44
N ALA A 43 -4.18 -3.29 0.74
CA ALA A 43 -3.58 -2.10 1.33
C ALA A 43 -3.10 -2.35 2.76
N ILE A 44 -3.90 -3.04 3.58
CA ILE A 44 -3.53 -3.44 4.95
C ILE A 44 -2.32 -4.37 4.95
N TYR A 45 -2.34 -5.40 4.10
CA TYR A 45 -1.21 -6.30 3.89
C TYR A 45 0.06 -5.50 3.57
N PHE A 46 0.00 -4.65 2.54
CA PHE A 46 1.16 -3.88 2.11
C PHE A 46 1.65 -2.96 3.22
N TRP A 47 0.74 -2.27 3.92
CA TRP A 47 1.09 -1.42 5.05
C TRP A 47 1.81 -2.18 6.16
N THR A 48 1.29 -3.35 6.51
CA THR A 48 1.79 -4.20 7.59
C THR A 48 3.15 -4.77 7.28
N VAL A 49 3.32 -5.46 6.14
CA VAL A 49 4.59 -6.13 5.79
C VAL A 49 5.72 -5.14 5.50
N ASN A 50 5.39 -3.87 5.22
CA ASN A 50 6.37 -2.82 5.01
C ASN A 50 6.63 -1.96 6.26
N ASN A 51 6.03 -2.29 7.40
CA ASN A 51 6.17 -1.59 8.69
C ASN A 51 5.89 -0.08 8.59
N LEU A 52 4.82 0.29 7.88
CA LEU A 52 4.52 1.70 7.62
C LEU A 52 4.05 2.47 8.87
N ASN A 53 3.57 1.77 9.91
CA ASN A 53 3.26 2.39 11.21
C ASN A 53 4.46 3.15 11.79
N ALA A 54 5.66 2.56 11.76
CA ALA A 54 6.85 3.20 12.34
C ALA A 54 7.18 4.55 11.68
N TYR A 55 6.93 4.70 10.38
CA TYR A 55 7.09 5.96 9.67
C TYR A 55 5.94 6.93 9.97
N ALA A 56 4.71 6.43 10.06
CA ALA A 56 3.54 7.25 10.39
C ALA A 56 3.62 7.83 11.80
N ASP A 57 4.01 7.02 12.79
CA ASP A 57 4.19 7.44 14.19
C ASP A 57 5.28 8.51 14.33
N ALA A 58 6.32 8.43 13.50
CA ALA A 58 7.40 9.42 13.42
C ALA A 58 7.07 10.63 12.54
N GLN A 59 5.85 10.71 11.96
CA GLN A 59 5.45 11.72 10.97
C GLN A 59 6.41 11.81 9.76
N ASP A 60 7.08 10.71 9.43
CA ASP A 60 8.10 10.62 8.38
C ASP A 60 7.49 10.32 7.00
N ILE A 61 6.95 11.37 6.37
CA ILE A 61 6.37 11.28 5.02
C ILE A 61 7.42 10.95 3.95
N GLN A 62 8.66 11.37 4.14
CA GLN A 62 9.73 11.04 3.18
C GLN A 62 10.13 9.57 3.29
N GLY A 63 10.36 9.07 4.49
CA GLY A 63 10.69 7.67 4.75
C GLY A 63 9.58 6.73 4.30
N SER A 64 8.32 7.01 4.65
CA SER A 64 7.17 6.23 4.16
C SER A 64 7.06 6.27 2.63
N THR A 65 7.23 7.43 1.99
CA THR A 65 7.21 7.52 0.51
C THR A 65 8.33 6.72 -0.12
N ARG A 66 9.55 6.77 0.43
CA ARG A 66 10.68 5.95 -0.03
C ARG A 66 10.39 4.46 0.17
N ARG A 67 9.75 4.09 1.28
CA ARG A 67 9.40 2.70 1.58
C ARG A 67 8.37 2.13 0.61
N ILE A 68 7.42 2.95 0.14
CA ILE A 68 6.36 2.58 -0.80
C ILE A 68 6.87 2.62 -2.26
N ASN A 69 7.53 3.70 -2.67
CA ASN A 69 7.86 4.00 -4.07
C ASN A 69 9.35 3.88 -4.41
N GLY A 70 10.16 3.36 -3.48
CA GLY A 70 11.60 3.18 -3.69
C GLY A 70 12.38 4.49 -3.77
N ARG A 71 13.57 4.43 -4.39
CA ARG A 71 14.52 5.55 -4.44
C ARG A 71 13.99 6.74 -5.26
N GLN A 72 13.11 6.46 -6.22
CA GLN A 72 12.48 7.46 -7.09
C GLN A 72 11.52 8.38 -6.34
N MET A 73 10.96 7.92 -5.20
CA MET A 73 10.06 8.70 -4.34
C MET A 73 8.92 9.38 -5.10
N LEU A 74 8.39 8.71 -6.12
CA LEU A 74 7.33 9.25 -6.98
C LEU A 74 6.12 9.69 -6.13
N GLY A 75 5.55 10.86 -6.41
CA GLY A 75 4.37 11.37 -5.69
C GLY A 75 4.62 11.90 -4.28
N LEU A 76 5.87 12.12 -3.85
CA LEU A 76 6.19 12.70 -2.54
C LEU A 76 5.46 14.03 -2.29
N GLU A 77 5.47 14.92 -3.27
CA GLU A 77 4.84 16.25 -3.14
C GLU A 77 3.33 16.14 -2.89
N GLU A 78 2.65 15.29 -3.67
CA GLU A 78 1.22 15.05 -3.54
C GLU A 78 0.88 14.39 -2.20
N ARG A 79 1.64 13.38 -1.78
CA ARG A 79 1.50 12.74 -0.45
C ARG A 79 1.66 13.74 0.69
N THR A 80 2.65 14.64 0.58
CA THR A 80 2.90 15.71 1.57
C THR A 80 1.74 16.68 1.62
N ARG A 81 1.19 17.07 0.46
CA ARG A 81 0.02 17.95 0.36
C ARG A 81 -1.20 17.35 1.04
N TYR A 82 -1.51 16.08 0.76
CA TYR A 82 -2.63 15.39 1.40
C TYR A 82 -2.42 15.24 2.91
N TYR A 83 -1.23 14.83 3.34
CA TYR A 83 -0.90 14.73 4.75
C TYR A 83 -1.14 16.06 5.49
N ASN A 84 -0.59 17.16 4.98
CA ASN A 84 -0.76 18.48 5.58
C ASN A 84 -2.22 18.92 5.62
N SER A 85 -3.01 18.60 4.59
CA SER A 85 -4.44 18.93 4.56
C SER A 85 -5.27 18.18 5.61
N LEU A 86 -4.85 16.97 6.00
CA LEU A 86 -5.55 16.12 6.96
C LEU A 86 -5.09 16.41 8.40
N ILE A 87 -3.79 16.60 8.63
CA ILE A 87 -3.25 16.91 9.96
C ILE A 87 -3.55 18.35 10.35
N GLY A 88 -3.51 19.30 9.40
CA GLY A 88 -3.84 20.71 9.67
C GLY A 88 -5.35 20.97 9.86
N SER A 89 -6.19 19.97 9.61
CA SER A 89 -7.63 20.00 9.84
C SER A 89 -8.09 19.34 11.14
N MET A 90 -7.15 18.80 11.94
CA MET A 90 -7.38 18.29 13.29
C MET A 90 -7.00 19.34 14.33
#